data_AF-A0A8R1XQL3-F1
#
_entry.id   AF-A0A8R1XQL3-F1
#
_cell.length_a   1.000
_cell.length_b   1.000
_cell.length_c   1.000
_cell.angle_alpha   90.00
_cell.angle_beta   90.00
_cell.angle_gamma   90.00
#
_symmetry.space_group_name_H-M   'P 1'
#
loop_
_entity.id
_entity.type
_entity.pdbx_description
1 polymer ?
#
loop_
_entity_poly.entity_id
_entity_poly.type
_entity_poly.pdbx_seq_one_letter_code
_entity_poly.pdbx_strand_id
1 'polypeptide(L)'
;MATIFAKRMSDFWKWITGKRNECTVTYSRFGVPGDVLDDRPPPSTIYIAQFDENDPKFMFFKLCHAQKAALAVAGIGMSSVILIFISLFFEFDWYSHKTGFDLMALVFLFLYLGIGILVHYQVIAGIKKQASYYLLPFIVAYIVAMNTEMLLIFFHMVHIQALSLNYSLKEESNAVYVFSIIMLLITLLFQGFMLKAVCQCRHYLSCKEIHLTALKVAESSRTKYPGIRVVFASRAFNVNHPVNITNGNRVADGTIIEQGINSIVGYPC
;
A
#
# COMPACT_ATOMS: atom_id res chain seq x y z
N MET A 1 -13.70 -13.99 -19.82
CA MET A 1 -13.87 -13.07 -18.67
C MET A 1 -13.39 -13.68 -17.35
N ALA A 2 -13.76 -14.93 -17.02
CA ALA A 2 -13.32 -15.62 -15.80
C ALA A 2 -11.80 -15.79 -15.66
N THR A 3 -11.07 -16.08 -16.74
CA THR A 3 -9.60 -16.25 -16.73
C THR A 3 -8.84 -14.97 -16.38
N ILE A 4 -9.30 -13.82 -16.88
CA ILE A 4 -8.73 -12.50 -16.57
C ILE A 4 -9.00 -12.15 -15.11
N PHE A 5 -10.21 -12.42 -14.61
CA PHE A 5 -10.58 -12.16 -13.22
C PHE A 5 -9.78 -13.05 -12.24
N ALA A 6 -9.66 -14.34 -12.53
CA ALA A 6 -8.86 -15.27 -11.72
C ALA A 6 -7.38 -14.86 -11.69
N LYS A 7 -6.80 -14.47 -12.84
CA LYS A 7 -5.44 -13.95 -12.90
C LYS A 7 -5.28 -12.69 -12.05
N ARG A 8 -6.19 -11.72 -12.20
CA ARG A 8 -6.17 -10.47 -11.43
C ARG A 8 -6.33 -10.69 -9.92
N MET A 9 -7.20 -11.61 -9.51
CA MET A 9 -7.32 -12.02 -8.10
C MET A 9 -6.05 -12.70 -7.60
N SER A 10 -5.42 -13.56 -8.40
CA SER A 10 -4.17 -14.21 -8.03
C SER A 10 -3.02 -13.20 -7.89
N ASP A 11 -2.96 -12.20 -8.78
CA ASP A 11 -1.98 -11.11 -8.72
C ASP A 11 -2.24 -10.19 -7.53
N PHE A 12 -3.51 -9.92 -7.22
CA PHE A 12 -3.90 -9.18 -6.03
C PHE A 12 -3.58 -9.94 -4.75
N TRP A 13 -3.86 -11.24 -4.71
CA TRP A 13 -3.50 -12.09 -3.58
C TRP A 13 -1.99 -12.15 -3.42
N LYS A 14 -1.24 -12.36 -4.50
CA LYS A 14 0.22 -12.24 -4.51
C LYS A 14 0.70 -10.84 -4.13
N TRP A 15 -0.05 -9.78 -4.38
CA TRP A 15 0.32 -8.43 -3.95
C TRP A 15 0.07 -8.22 -2.46
N ILE A 16 -0.97 -8.83 -1.89
CA ILE A 16 -1.27 -8.84 -0.45
C ILE A 16 -0.27 -9.74 0.29
N THR A 17 -0.15 -11.00 -0.12
CA THR A 17 0.68 -12.03 0.50
C THR A 17 2.12 -12.01 0.01
N GLY A 18 2.44 -11.10 -0.91
CA GLY A 18 3.69 -11.03 -1.67
C GLY A 18 4.92 -11.16 -0.81
N LYS A 19 5.47 -12.36 -0.89
CA LYS A 19 6.63 -12.83 -0.15
C LYS A 19 7.81 -11.89 -0.36
N ARG A 20 8.44 -11.51 0.74
CA ARG A 20 9.75 -10.83 0.83
C ARG A 20 10.92 -11.53 0.11
N ASN A 21 10.71 -12.72 -0.46
CA ASN A 21 11.80 -13.65 -0.76
C ASN A 21 12.20 -13.71 -2.24
N GLU A 22 11.67 -12.86 -3.12
CA GLU A 22 12.13 -12.83 -4.53
C GLU A 22 13.23 -11.80 -4.81
N CYS A 23 13.75 -11.11 -3.80
CA CYS A 23 15.04 -10.43 -3.91
C CYS A 23 16.23 -11.41 -3.85
N THR A 24 16.04 -12.70 -4.15
CA THR A 24 17.16 -13.60 -4.45
C THR A 24 17.70 -13.24 -5.83
N VAL A 25 18.74 -12.41 -5.85
CA VAL A 25 19.64 -12.31 -6.99
C VAL A 25 20.37 -13.65 -7.08
N THR A 26 19.81 -14.60 -7.82
CA THR A 26 20.49 -15.86 -8.12
C THR A 26 21.50 -15.62 -9.23
N TYR A 27 22.77 -15.41 -8.85
CA TYR A 27 23.89 -15.69 -9.75
C TYR A 27 24.15 -17.19 -9.67
N SER A 28 23.67 -17.96 -10.65
CA SER A 28 24.13 -19.34 -10.80
C SER A 28 25.53 -19.31 -11.41
N ARG A 29 26.57 -19.25 -10.56
CA ARG A 29 27.97 -19.35 -11.00
C ARG A 29 28.38 -20.80 -11.29
N PHE A 30 27.75 -21.75 -10.61
CA PHE A 30 28.00 -23.17 -10.83
C PHE A 30 26.92 -23.62 -11.79
N GLY A 31 27.28 -23.73 -13.08
CA GLY A 31 26.48 -24.52 -14.01
C GLY A 31 26.19 -25.90 -13.40
N VAL A 32 25.04 -26.47 -13.74
CA VAL A 32 24.77 -27.88 -13.48
C VAL A 32 25.96 -28.68 -14.06
N PRO A 33 26.42 -29.80 -13.45
CA PRO A 33 27.55 -30.55 -13.99
C PRO A 33 27.36 -30.84 -15.48
N GLY A 34 28.21 -30.23 -16.32
CA GLY A 34 28.12 -30.29 -17.79
C GLY A 34 27.86 -28.95 -18.49
N ASP A 35 27.45 -27.89 -17.78
CA ASP A 35 27.34 -26.56 -18.37
C ASP A 35 28.72 -25.89 -18.45
N VAL A 36 29.00 -25.29 -19.61
CA VAL A 36 30.24 -24.57 -19.91
C VAL A 36 30.48 -23.53 -18.82
N LEU A 37 31.66 -23.58 -18.18
CA LEU A 37 32.12 -22.52 -17.29
C LEU A 37 31.91 -21.18 -18.02
N ASP A 38 31.03 -20.34 -17.50
CA ASP A 38 30.85 -18.99 -18.05
C ASP A 38 32.16 -18.23 -17.85
N ASP A 39 32.97 -18.17 -18.91
CA ASP A 39 34.27 -17.48 -18.96
C ASP A 39 34.11 -15.94 -18.97
N ARG A 40 32.88 -15.41 -18.90
CA ARG A 40 32.66 -13.97 -18.80
C ARG A 40 33.34 -13.42 -17.54
N PRO A 41 34.01 -12.26 -17.64
CA PRO A 41 34.58 -11.62 -16.47
C PRO A 41 33.48 -11.36 -15.43
N PRO A 42 33.80 -11.42 -14.12
CA PRO A 42 32.82 -11.13 -13.08
C PRO A 42 32.21 -9.75 -13.33
N PRO A 43 30.89 -9.58 -13.10
CA PRO A 43 30.23 -8.30 -13.30
C PRO A 43 30.94 -7.20 -12.50
N SER A 44 31.57 -6.25 -13.19
CA SER A 44 32.29 -5.13 -12.58
C SER A 44 31.39 -3.95 -12.27
N THR A 45 30.10 -4.00 -12.63
CA THR A 45 29.19 -2.86 -12.48
C THR A 45 27.80 -3.30 -12.04
N ILE A 46 27.32 -2.73 -10.93
CA ILE A 46 25.96 -2.92 -10.42
C ILE A 46 25.15 -1.66 -10.76
N TYR A 47 24.06 -1.82 -11.50
CA TYR A 47 23.14 -0.74 -11.80
C TYR A 47 22.02 -0.67 -10.77
N ILE A 48 21.83 0.50 -10.14
CA ILE A 48 20.74 0.75 -9.19
C ILE A 48 19.85 1.86 -9.76
N ALA A 49 18.56 1.60 -9.88
CA ALA A 49 17.61 2.64 -10.28
C ALA A 49 17.57 3.76 -9.23
N GLN A 50 17.60 5.02 -9.67
CA GLN A 50 17.37 6.16 -8.78
C GLN A 50 15.96 6.13 -8.19
N PHE A 51 15.83 6.42 -6.90
CA PHE A 51 14.54 6.54 -6.22
C PHE A 51 14.20 8.00 -6.01
N ASP A 52 13.24 8.49 -6.80
CA ASP A 52 12.66 9.82 -6.62
C ASP A 52 11.48 9.73 -5.65
N GLU A 53 11.62 10.33 -4.46
CA GLU A 53 10.55 10.39 -3.47
C GLU A 53 9.36 11.26 -3.94
N ASN A 54 9.62 12.23 -4.83
CA ASN A 54 8.62 13.16 -5.34
C ASN A 54 7.99 12.71 -6.67
N ASP A 55 8.24 11.47 -7.08
CA ASP A 55 7.65 10.90 -8.29
C ASP A 55 6.12 11.09 -8.26
N PRO A 56 5.49 11.59 -9.34
CA PRO A 56 4.05 11.82 -9.40
C PRO A 56 3.20 10.60 -9.03
N LYS A 57 3.74 9.37 -9.19
CA LYS A 57 3.03 8.15 -8.75
C LYS A 57 2.87 8.06 -7.22
N PHE A 58 3.69 8.76 -6.45
CA PHE A 58 3.62 8.84 -4.99
C PHE A 58 2.83 10.06 -4.51
N MET A 59 2.30 10.87 -5.42
CA MET A 59 1.47 12.02 -5.08
C MET A 59 -0.01 11.63 -5.12
N PHE A 60 -0.68 11.75 -3.98
CA PHE A 60 -2.11 11.49 -3.84
C PHE A 60 -2.89 12.67 -4.44
N PHE A 61 -3.70 12.39 -5.47
CA PHE A 61 -4.37 13.40 -6.31
C PHE A 61 -3.46 14.51 -6.85
N LYS A 62 -2.14 14.28 -6.98
CA LYS A 62 -1.14 15.31 -7.33
C LYS A 62 -1.05 16.48 -6.32
N LEU A 63 -1.64 16.35 -5.13
CA LEU A 63 -1.70 17.42 -4.12
C LEU A 63 -0.70 17.21 -2.99
N CYS A 64 -0.60 15.99 -2.48
CA CYS A 64 0.23 15.70 -1.32
C CYS A 64 0.92 14.34 -1.43
N HIS A 65 2.07 14.20 -0.76
CA HIS A 65 2.79 12.94 -0.71
C HIS A 65 1.97 11.84 -0.03
N ALA A 66 2.01 10.61 -0.55
CA ALA A 66 1.18 9.50 -0.11
C ALA A 66 1.25 9.22 1.40
N GLN A 67 2.42 9.41 2.03
CA GLN A 67 2.55 9.27 3.49
C GLN A 67 1.74 10.31 4.26
N LYS A 68 1.73 11.57 3.81
CA LYS A 68 0.96 12.65 4.45
C LYS A 68 -0.54 12.38 4.30
N ALA A 69 -0.97 11.95 3.11
CA ALA A 69 -2.36 11.54 2.87
C ALA A 69 -2.77 10.39 3.79
N ALA A 70 -1.97 9.32 3.86
CA ALA A 70 -2.23 8.16 4.73
C ALA A 70 -2.25 8.52 6.22
N LEU A 71 -1.36 9.41 6.67
CA LEU A 71 -1.36 9.90 8.05
C LEU A 71 -2.62 10.70 8.37
N ALA A 72 -3.05 11.58 7.46
CA ALA A 72 -4.25 12.38 7.63
C ALA A 72 -5.50 11.50 7.73
N VAL A 73 -5.68 10.53 6.81
CA VAL A 73 -6.83 9.61 6.86
C VAL A 73 -6.77 8.68 8.07
N ALA A 74 -5.58 8.29 8.54
CA ALA A 74 -5.44 7.50 9.75
C ALA A 74 -5.88 8.28 10.99
N GLY A 75 -5.50 9.57 11.08
CA GLY A 75 -5.94 10.47 12.15
C GLY A 75 -7.45 10.70 12.11
N ILE A 76 -8.00 11.07 10.94
CA ILE A 76 -9.44 11.28 10.77
C ILE A 76 -10.22 10.02 11.11
N GLY A 77 -9.82 8.86 10.57
CA GLY A 77 -10.51 7.60 10.82
C GLY A 77 -10.45 7.17 12.29
N MET A 78 -9.33 7.41 12.98
CA MET A 78 -9.23 7.16 14.42
C MET A 78 -10.18 8.07 15.23
N SER A 79 -10.22 9.36 14.90
CA SER A 79 -11.18 10.30 15.50
C SER A 79 -12.63 9.89 15.21
N SER A 80 -12.95 9.46 13.99
CA SER A 80 -14.28 8.98 13.62
C SER A 80 -14.70 7.74 14.41
N VAL A 81 -13.81 6.75 14.58
CA VAL A 81 -14.10 5.55 15.40
C VAL A 81 -14.42 5.95 16.84
N ILE A 82 -13.64 6.86 17.43
CA ILE A 82 -13.85 7.32 18.82
C ILE A 82 -15.16 8.09 18.93
N LEU A 83 -15.45 9.00 18.00
CA LEU A 83 -16.70 9.77 18.01
C LEU A 83 -17.93 8.88 17.83
N ILE A 84 -17.90 7.93 16.89
CA ILE A 84 -18.99 6.96 16.69
C ILE A 84 -19.19 6.12 17.96
N PHE A 85 -18.10 5.65 18.58
CA PHE A 85 -18.19 4.92 19.84
C PHE A 85 -18.87 5.75 20.93
N ILE A 86 -18.44 6.99 21.15
CA ILE A 86 -18.99 7.88 22.18
C ILE A 86 -20.48 8.17 21.88
N SER A 87 -20.82 8.49 20.63
CA SER A 87 -22.19 8.76 20.22
C SER A 87 -23.09 7.55 20.46
N LEU A 88 -22.69 6.36 20.00
CA LEU A 88 -23.49 5.14 20.19
C LEU A 88 -23.57 4.73 21.66
N PHE A 89 -22.50 4.91 22.44
CA PHE A 89 -22.48 4.56 23.86
C PHE A 89 -23.47 5.41 24.66
N PHE A 90 -23.62 6.70 24.36
CA PHE A 90 -24.55 7.58 25.08
C PHE A 90 -25.97 7.59 24.51
N GLU A 91 -26.14 7.41 23.21
CA GLU A 91 -27.45 7.43 22.56
C GLU A 91 -28.22 6.11 22.76
N PHE A 92 -27.51 4.99 22.95
CA PHE A 92 -28.15 3.69 23.10
C PHE A 92 -28.79 3.54 24.50
N ASP A 93 -30.09 3.22 24.54
CA ASP A 93 -30.83 3.01 25.78
C ASP A 93 -30.56 1.61 26.38
N TRP A 94 -29.40 1.49 27.01
CA TRP A 94 -28.93 0.27 27.70
C TRP A 94 -29.85 -0.22 28.83
N TYR A 95 -30.80 0.60 29.29
CA TYR A 95 -31.69 0.23 30.40
C TYR A 95 -33.01 -0.37 29.92
N SER A 96 -33.41 -0.14 28.67
CA SER A 96 -34.71 -0.60 28.17
C SER A 96 -34.77 -2.11 27.89
N HIS A 97 -33.64 -2.75 27.57
CA HIS A 97 -33.66 -4.15 27.18
C HIS A 97 -33.32 -5.06 28.37
N LYS A 98 -34.34 -5.75 28.89
CA LYS A 98 -34.21 -6.74 29.99
C LYS A 98 -33.43 -8.02 29.61
N THR A 99 -32.77 -8.06 28.46
CA THR A 99 -32.21 -9.28 27.85
C THR A 99 -30.70 -9.16 27.61
N GLY A 100 -29.97 -10.27 27.70
CA GLY A 100 -28.51 -10.34 27.45
C GLY A 100 -28.02 -9.89 26.07
N PHE A 101 -28.92 -9.48 25.17
CA PHE A 101 -28.60 -8.84 23.90
C PHE A 101 -27.78 -7.54 24.10
N ASP A 102 -28.02 -6.79 25.17
CA ASP A 102 -27.31 -5.53 25.44
C ASP A 102 -25.84 -5.75 25.79
N LEU A 103 -25.54 -6.78 26.58
CA LEU A 103 -24.16 -7.14 26.89
C LEU A 103 -23.39 -7.51 25.61
N MET A 104 -24.04 -8.22 24.68
CA MET A 104 -23.43 -8.56 23.40
C MET A 104 -23.19 -7.32 22.54
N ALA A 105 -24.17 -6.42 22.43
CA ALA A 105 -24.03 -5.16 21.70
C ALA A 105 -22.89 -4.31 22.28
N LEU A 106 -22.80 -4.23 23.60
CA LEU A 106 -21.73 -3.54 24.31
C LEU A 106 -20.35 -4.15 24.00
N VAL A 107 -20.23 -5.48 24.06
CA VAL A 107 -18.99 -6.18 23.71
C VAL A 107 -18.59 -5.89 22.26
N PHE A 108 -19.52 -5.95 21.32
CA PHE A 108 -19.24 -5.62 19.92
C PHE A 108 -18.84 -4.15 19.73
N LEU A 109 -19.45 -3.23 20.48
CA LEU A 109 -19.09 -1.81 20.46
C LEU A 109 -17.65 -1.58 20.96
N PHE A 110 -17.23 -2.26 22.02
CA PHE A 110 -15.83 -2.23 22.49
C PHE A 110 -14.86 -2.91 21.53
N LEU A 111 -15.25 -4.04 20.90
CA LEU A 111 -14.45 -4.67 19.86
C LEU A 111 -14.27 -3.76 18.65
N TYR A 112 -15.34 -3.05 18.24
CA TYR A 112 -15.29 -2.04 17.20
C TYR A 112 -14.29 -0.93 17.54
N LEU A 113 -14.35 -0.38 18.76
CA LEU A 113 -13.39 0.62 19.23
C LEU A 113 -11.95 0.09 19.22
N GLY A 114 -11.72 -1.07 19.82
CA GLY A 114 -10.38 -1.66 19.95
C GLY A 114 -9.75 -2.01 18.61
N ILE A 115 -10.48 -2.73 17.75
CA ILE A 115 -10.01 -3.08 16.40
C ILE A 115 -9.87 -1.82 15.55
N GLY A 116 -10.85 -0.91 15.61
CA GLY A 116 -10.84 0.34 14.88
C GLY A 116 -9.62 1.21 15.20
N ILE A 117 -9.33 1.45 16.48
CA ILE A 117 -8.11 2.17 16.88
C ILE A 117 -6.86 1.41 16.43
N LEU A 118 -6.82 0.09 16.63
CA LEU A 118 -5.66 -0.71 16.28
C LEU A 118 -5.34 -0.60 14.78
N VAL A 119 -6.31 -0.79 13.88
CA VAL A 119 -6.03 -0.75 12.43
C VAL A 119 -5.55 0.63 11.97
N HIS A 120 -6.09 1.71 12.52
CA HIS A 120 -5.62 3.07 12.21
C HIS A 120 -4.24 3.35 12.81
N TYR A 121 -3.99 2.90 14.05
CA TYR A 121 -2.69 3.00 14.70
C TYR A 121 -1.60 2.27 13.90
N GLN A 122 -1.89 1.10 13.33
CA GLN A 122 -0.93 0.36 12.52
C GLN A 122 -0.49 1.15 11.28
N VAL A 123 -1.35 1.97 10.68
CA VAL A 123 -0.96 2.87 9.59
C VAL A 123 0.08 3.89 10.07
N ILE A 124 -0.17 4.53 11.21
CA ILE A 124 0.76 5.51 11.81
C ILE A 124 2.09 4.84 12.16
N ALA A 125 2.04 3.66 12.78
CA ALA A 125 3.22 2.88 13.13
C ALA A 125 4.02 2.46 11.89
N GLY A 126 3.34 2.06 10.82
CA GLY A 126 3.97 1.69 9.55
C GLY A 126 4.67 2.85 8.86
N ILE A 127 4.07 4.05 8.89
CA ILE A 127 4.71 5.27 8.40
C ILE A 127 5.92 5.62 9.27
N LYS A 128 5.79 5.62 10.60
CA LYS A 128 6.90 5.93 11.52
C LYS A 128 8.07 4.96 11.36
N LYS A 129 7.78 3.66 11.20
CA LYS A 129 8.79 2.60 11.01
C LYS A 129 9.24 2.44 9.56
N GLN A 130 8.69 3.21 8.62
CA GLN A 130 8.96 3.10 7.16
C GLN A 130 8.80 1.68 6.63
N ALA A 131 7.77 0.97 7.09
CA ALA A 131 7.59 -0.46 6.85
C ALA A 131 6.19 -0.75 6.27
N SER A 132 6.16 -1.28 5.05
CA SER A 132 4.93 -1.46 4.26
C SER A 132 3.96 -2.49 4.85
N TYR A 133 4.46 -3.50 5.56
CA TYR A 133 3.65 -4.61 6.08
C TYR A 133 2.70 -4.19 7.22
N TYR A 134 3.01 -3.12 7.95
CA TYR A 134 2.12 -2.58 8.98
C TYR A 134 0.83 -1.97 8.39
N LEU A 135 0.79 -1.66 7.10
CA LEU A 135 -0.41 -1.11 6.45
C LEU A 135 -1.41 -2.21 6.04
N LEU A 136 -1.00 -3.48 6.05
CA LEU A 136 -1.83 -4.60 5.61
C LEU A 136 -3.10 -4.80 6.47
N PRO A 137 -3.06 -4.75 7.82
CA PRO A 137 -4.26 -4.92 8.63
C PRO A 137 -5.36 -3.91 8.29
N PHE A 138 -4.99 -2.66 8.03
CA PHE A 138 -5.92 -1.62 7.57
C PHE A 138 -6.55 -1.99 6.22
N ILE A 139 -5.72 -2.34 5.24
CA ILE A 139 -6.20 -2.68 3.89
C ILE A 139 -7.17 -3.87 3.92
N VAL A 140 -6.82 -4.93 4.66
CA VAL A 140 -7.68 -6.12 4.78
C VAL A 140 -8.98 -5.78 5.49
N ALA A 141 -8.93 -5.09 6.64
CA ALA A 141 -10.11 -4.72 7.41
C ALA A 141 -11.08 -3.86 6.59
N TYR A 142 -10.56 -2.87 5.85
CA TYR A 142 -11.39 -1.98 5.03
C TYR A 142 -11.99 -2.67 3.81
N ILE A 143 -11.28 -3.61 3.18
CA ILE A 143 -11.88 -4.42 2.10
C ILE A 143 -13.05 -5.25 2.64
N VAL A 144 -12.87 -5.88 3.82
CA VAL A 144 -13.94 -6.65 4.46
C VAL A 144 -15.12 -5.74 4.85
N ALA A 145 -14.85 -4.58 5.45
CA ALA A 145 -15.87 -3.60 5.83
C ALA A 145 -16.68 -3.12 4.61
N MET A 146 -15.99 -2.70 3.54
CA MET A 146 -16.64 -2.27 2.31
C MET A 146 -17.50 -3.38 1.69
N ASN A 147 -17.02 -4.63 1.68
CA ASN A 147 -17.83 -5.75 1.18
C ASN A 147 -19.08 -5.99 2.04
N THR A 148 -18.97 -5.93 3.36
CA THR A 148 -20.11 -6.04 4.28
C THR A 148 -21.12 -4.92 4.04
N GLU A 149 -20.67 -3.68 3.87
CA GLU A 149 -21.54 -2.53 3.57
C GLU A 149 -22.24 -2.69 2.21
N MET A 150 -21.54 -3.16 1.18
CA MET A 150 -22.14 -3.45 -0.11
C MET A 150 -23.24 -4.51 -0.02
N LEU A 151 -23.04 -5.54 0.81
CA LEU A 151 -24.07 -6.55 1.09
C LEU A 151 -25.26 -5.96 1.85
N LEU A 152 -25.02 -5.07 2.82
CA LEU A 152 -26.10 -4.37 3.53
C LEU A 152 -26.93 -3.49 2.60
N ILE A 153 -26.29 -2.74 1.69
CA ILE A 153 -26.98 -1.96 0.65
C ILE A 153 -27.84 -2.89 -0.21
N PHE A 154 -27.29 -4.03 -0.65
CA PHE A 154 -28.04 -5.01 -1.42
C PHE A 154 -29.28 -5.53 -0.67
N PHE A 155 -29.14 -5.87 0.62
CA PHE A 155 -30.28 -6.30 1.43
C PHE A 155 -31.35 -5.20 1.58
N HIS A 156 -30.94 -3.94 1.75
CA HIS A 156 -31.89 -2.82 1.79
C HIS A 156 -32.65 -2.69 0.47
N MET A 157 -31.96 -2.84 -0.67
CA MET A 157 -32.60 -2.79 -2.00
C MET A 157 -33.61 -3.93 -2.20
N VAL A 158 -33.26 -5.16 -1.82
CA VAL A 158 -34.17 -6.32 -1.87
C VAL A 158 -35.38 -6.10 -0.96
N HIS A 159 -35.16 -5.56 0.25
CA HIS A 159 -36.24 -5.27 1.19
C HIS A 159 -37.22 -4.22 0.65
N ILE A 160 -36.72 -3.12 0.07
CA ILE A 160 -37.57 -2.11 -0.58
C ILE A 160 -38.38 -2.73 -1.71
N GLN A 161 -37.76 -3.59 -2.53
CA GLN A 161 -38.47 -4.27 -3.61
C GLN A 161 -39.55 -5.23 -3.07
N ALA A 162 -39.26 -6.01 -2.04
CA ALA A 162 -40.24 -6.89 -1.39
C ALA A 162 -41.40 -6.08 -0.79
N LEU A 163 -41.11 -4.96 -0.14
CA LEU A 163 -42.14 -4.07 0.41
C LEU A 163 -42.96 -3.37 -0.69
N SER A 164 -42.35 -3.06 -1.84
CA SER A 164 -43.06 -2.45 -2.97
C SER A 164 -44.24 -3.30 -3.49
N LEU A 165 -44.22 -4.61 -3.23
CA LEU A 165 -45.32 -5.53 -3.54
C LEU A 165 -46.48 -5.44 -2.52
N ASN A 166 -46.21 -5.00 -1.29
CA ASN A 166 -47.18 -4.86 -0.20
C ASN A 166 -47.60 -3.39 -0.04
N TYR A 167 -48.69 -2.99 -0.72
CA TYR A 167 -49.12 -1.59 -0.86
C TYR A 167 -49.39 -0.82 0.45
N SER A 168 -49.68 -1.47 1.59
CA SER A 168 -50.24 -0.79 2.77
C SER A 168 -49.23 -0.15 3.74
N LEU A 169 -47.94 -0.50 3.68
CA LEU A 169 -46.89 0.02 4.60
C LEU A 169 -45.89 0.96 3.90
N LYS A 170 -46.31 1.53 2.75
CA LYS A 170 -45.42 1.97 1.67
C LYS A 170 -44.67 3.29 1.91
N GLU A 171 -45.18 4.24 2.66
CA GLU A 171 -44.64 5.62 2.57
C GLU A 171 -43.55 5.91 3.61
N GLU A 172 -43.83 5.69 4.89
CA GLU A 172 -42.88 6.03 5.97
C GLU A 172 -41.65 5.10 6.01
N SER A 173 -41.86 3.79 5.85
CA SER A 173 -40.78 2.81 5.93
C SER A 173 -39.78 2.93 4.76
N ASN A 174 -40.26 3.19 3.54
CA ASN A 174 -39.40 3.37 2.36
C ASN A 174 -38.48 4.58 2.51
N ALA A 175 -38.95 5.68 3.10
CA ALA A 175 -38.13 6.87 3.33
C ALA A 175 -36.92 6.56 4.22
N VAL A 176 -37.11 5.78 5.30
CA VAL A 176 -36.04 5.36 6.21
C VAL A 176 -35.01 4.48 5.48
N TYR A 177 -35.46 3.49 4.69
CA TYR A 177 -34.53 2.63 3.94
C TYR A 177 -33.75 3.39 2.87
N VAL A 178 -34.40 4.30 2.12
CA VAL A 178 -33.73 5.13 1.11
C VAL A 178 -32.69 6.05 1.78
N PHE A 179 -33.04 6.68 2.90
CA PHE A 179 -32.11 7.47 3.68
C PHE A 179 -30.90 6.64 4.16
N SER A 180 -31.15 5.44 4.69
CA SER A 180 -30.10 4.50 5.10
C SER A 180 -29.15 4.14 3.94
N ILE A 181 -29.69 3.84 2.75
CA ILE A 181 -28.89 3.55 1.55
C ILE A 181 -28.00 4.74 1.17
N ILE A 182 -28.53 5.96 1.19
CA ILE A 182 -27.76 7.17 0.88
C ILE A 182 -26.61 7.35 1.88
N MET A 183 -26.86 7.18 3.17
CA MET A 183 -25.84 7.30 4.22
C MET A 183 -24.75 6.21 4.10
N LEU A 184 -25.15 4.97 3.78
CA LEU A 184 -24.21 3.88 3.51
C LEU A 184 -23.35 4.15 2.27
N LEU A 185 -23.93 4.71 1.21
CA LEU A 185 -23.17 5.08 0.01
C LEU A 185 -22.12 6.17 0.29
N ILE A 186 -22.48 7.20 1.07
CA ILE A 186 -21.54 8.24 1.49
C ILE A 186 -20.40 7.63 2.32
N THR A 187 -20.73 6.73 3.25
CA THR A 187 -19.74 6.03 4.08
C THR A 187 -18.79 5.20 3.23
N LEU A 188 -19.31 4.44 2.26
CA LEU A 188 -18.53 3.62 1.34
C LEU A 188 -17.55 4.47 0.50
N LEU A 189 -17.98 5.65 0.05
CA LEU A 189 -17.12 6.57 -0.70
C LEU A 189 -15.97 7.09 0.18
N PHE A 190 -16.25 7.45 1.42
CA PHE A 190 -15.24 7.93 2.36
C PHE A 190 -14.22 6.84 2.69
N GLN A 191 -14.69 5.62 2.98
CA GLN A 191 -13.83 4.45 3.17
C GLN A 191 -12.99 4.13 1.94
N GLY A 192 -13.58 4.21 0.74
CA GLY A 192 -12.86 4.00 -0.52
C GLY A 192 -11.72 5.01 -0.72
N PHE A 193 -11.93 6.28 -0.35
CA PHE A 193 -10.88 7.30 -0.36
C PHE A 193 -9.76 6.98 0.63
N MET A 194 -10.11 6.61 1.87
CA MET A 194 -9.14 6.23 2.89
C MET A 194 -8.31 5.01 2.46
N LEU A 195 -8.97 3.97 1.94
CA LEU A 195 -8.34 2.77 1.42
C LEU A 195 -7.38 3.09 0.27
N LYS A 196 -7.79 3.95 -0.67
CA LYS A 196 -6.93 4.39 -1.78
C LYS A 196 -5.67 5.09 -1.27
N ALA A 197 -5.80 6.00 -0.29
CA ALA A 197 -4.66 6.72 0.28
C ALA A 197 -3.66 5.77 0.95
N VAL A 198 -4.14 4.82 1.75
CA VAL A 198 -3.28 3.82 2.42
C VAL A 198 -2.65 2.85 1.42
N CYS A 199 -3.38 2.40 0.39
CA CYS A 199 -2.84 1.57 -0.68
C CYS A 199 -1.70 2.28 -1.44
N GLN A 200 -1.85 3.56 -1.75
CA GLN A 200 -0.81 4.35 -2.41
C GLN A 200 0.42 4.53 -1.49
N CYS A 201 0.21 4.76 -0.20
CA CYS A 201 1.29 4.81 0.79
C CYS A 201 2.03 3.47 0.91
N ARG A 202 1.31 2.35 0.89
CA ARG A 202 1.91 1.01 0.89
C ARG A 202 2.77 0.80 -0.36
N HIS A 203 2.28 1.19 -1.53
CA HIS A 203 3.05 1.10 -2.76
C HIS A 203 4.36 1.91 -2.67
N TYR A 204 4.29 3.15 -2.19
CA TYR A 204 5.47 3.98 -1.94
C TYR A 204 6.47 3.29 -0.99
N LEU A 205 6.02 2.86 0.20
CA LEU A 205 6.87 2.21 1.19
C LEU A 205 7.49 0.91 0.67
N SER A 206 6.75 0.14 -0.11
CA SER A 206 7.25 -1.08 -0.75
C SER A 206 8.34 -0.79 -1.77
N CYS A 207 8.16 0.21 -2.64
CA CYS A 207 9.19 0.64 -3.57
C CYS A 207 10.44 1.16 -2.85
N LYS A 208 10.27 1.91 -1.77
CA LYS A 208 11.36 2.40 -0.93
C LYS A 208 12.14 1.26 -0.27
N GLU A 209 11.43 0.27 0.29
CA GLU A 209 12.02 -0.93 0.91
C GLU A 209 12.86 -1.75 -0.09
N ILE A 210 12.35 -1.94 -1.31
CA ILE A 210 13.08 -2.61 -2.40
C ILE A 210 14.34 -1.82 -2.78
N HIS A 211 14.23 -0.50 -2.95
CA HIS A 211 15.37 0.34 -3.29
C HIS A 211 16.46 0.33 -2.21
N LEU A 212 16.08 0.45 -0.93
CA LEU A 212 17.02 0.36 0.20
C LEU A 212 17.70 -1.01 0.28
N THR A 213 16.96 -2.09 -0.03
CA THR A 213 17.52 -3.44 -0.10
C THR A 213 18.55 -3.55 -1.22
N ALA A 214 18.25 -3.02 -2.41
CA ALA A 214 19.16 -2.99 -3.54
C ALA A 214 20.44 -2.20 -3.24
N LEU A 215 20.32 -1.04 -2.58
CA LEU A 215 21.45 -0.25 -2.10
C LEU A 215 22.33 -1.03 -1.13
N LYS A 216 21.73 -1.68 -0.13
CA LYS A 216 22.46 -2.47 0.86
C LYS A 216 23.22 -3.64 0.22
N VAL A 217 22.60 -4.33 -0.74
CA VAL A 217 23.25 -5.42 -1.49
C VAL A 217 24.43 -4.90 -2.30
N ALA A 218 24.28 -3.75 -2.96
CA ALA A 218 25.35 -3.15 -3.75
C ALA A 218 26.52 -2.67 -2.87
N GLU A 219 26.23 -2.05 -1.73
CA GLU A 219 27.25 -1.64 -0.76
C GLU A 219 27.99 -2.85 -0.18
N SER A 220 27.26 -3.90 0.22
CA SER A 220 27.85 -5.16 0.69
C SER A 220 28.66 -5.87 -0.38
N SER A 221 28.31 -5.70 -1.66
CA SER A 221 29.09 -6.26 -2.78
C SER A 221 30.37 -5.46 -2.99
N ARG A 222 30.31 -4.13 -2.85
CA ARG A 222 31.48 -3.24 -2.97
C ARG A 222 32.51 -3.49 -1.87
N THR A 223 32.08 -3.79 -0.64
CA THR A 223 33.01 -4.14 0.46
C THR A 223 33.69 -5.48 0.22
N LYS A 224 32.98 -6.47 -0.33
CA LYS A 224 33.52 -7.80 -0.63
C LYS A 224 34.39 -7.82 -1.90
N TYR A 225 34.07 -6.99 -2.88
CA TYR A 225 34.75 -6.90 -4.16
C TYR A 225 34.99 -5.41 -4.51
N PRO A 226 36.12 -4.82 -4.08
CA PRO A 226 36.37 -3.38 -4.25
C PRO A 226 36.49 -2.93 -5.72
N GLY A 227 36.66 -3.86 -6.67
CA GLY A 227 36.63 -3.57 -8.11
C GLY A 227 35.23 -3.34 -8.69
N ILE A 228 34.16 -3.59 -7.94
CA ILE A 228 32.78 -3.38 -8.40
C ILE A 228 32.41 -1.90 -8.33
N ARG A 229 32.02 -1.32 -9.47
CA ARG A 229 31.45 0.04 -9.57
C ARG A 229 29.95 0.00 -9.39
N VAL A 230 29.39 0.85 -8.53
CA VAL A 230 27.94 1.04 -8.41
C VAL A 230 27.55 2.24 -9.26
N VAL A 231 26.69 2.05 -10.25
CA VAL A 231 26.22 3.11 -11.15
C VAL A 231 24.72 3.30 -10.95
N PHE A 232 24.31 4.55 -10.70
CA PHE A 232 22.90 4.88 -10.64
C PHE A 232 22.34 5.00 -12.06
N ALA A 233 21.44 4.09 -12.44
CA ALA A 233 20.72 4.19 -13.69
C ALA A 233 19.73 5.36 -13.58
N SER A 234 19.98 6.42 -14.35
CA SER A 234 18.98 7.46 -14.59
C SER A 234 17.78 6.84 -15.32
N ARG A 235 16.58 7.40 -15.07
CA ARG A 235 15.34 7.00 -15.76
C ARG A 235 15.46 7.00 -17.28
N ALA A 236 16.36 7.83 -17.82
CA ALA A 236 16.67 7.90 -19.25
C ALA A 236 17.28 6.60 -19.82
N PHE A 237 17.86 5.73 -18.98
CA PHE A 237 18.46 4.46 -19.41
C PHE A 237 17.49 3.27 -19.42
N ASN A 238 16.20 3.47 -19.13
CA ASN A 238 15.21 2.38 -19.08
C ASN A 238 14.60 2.01 -20.45
N VAL A 239 15.37 2.14 -21.53
CA VAL A 239 14.97 1.71 -22.88
C VAL A 239 15.98 0.68 -23.37
N ASN A 240 15.68 -0.60 -23.12
CA ASN A 240 16.10 -1.77 -23.91
C ASN A 240 17.45 -1.66 -24.64
N HIS A 241 18.52 -1.21 -23.97
CA HIS A 241 19.85 -1.41 -24.50
C HIS A 241 20.33 -2.76 -23.97
N PRO A 242 20.34 -3.83 -24.79
CA PRO A 242 21.29 -4.89 -24.54
C PRO A 242 22.63 -4.18 -24.46
N VAL A 243 23.23 -4.18 -23.27
CA VAL A 243 24.59 -3.69 -23.09
C VAL A 243 25.42 -4.58 -23.99
N ASN A 244 25.72 -4.06 -25.19
CA ASN A 244 26.63 -4.69 -26.11
C ASN A 244 27.98 -4.55 -25.43
N ILE A 245 28.41 -5.59 -24.71
CA ILE A 245 29.76 -5.72 -24.20
C ILE A 245 30.64 -6.01 -25.41
N THR A 246 30.75 -5.04 -26.32
CA THR A 246 31.85 -5.01 -27.27
C THR A 246 33.06 -4.52 -26.51
N ASN A 247 33.94 -5.47 -26.24
CA ASN A 247 35.36 -5.30 -25.93
C ASN A 247 35.92 -3.91 -26.27
N GLY A 248 36.68 -3.36 -25.33
CA GLY A 248 37.75 -2.42 -25.67
C GLY A 248 37.66 -1.08 -24.94
N ASN A 249 38.45 -0.95 -23.88
CA ASN A 249 39.21 0.25 -23.53
C ASN A 249 38.61 1.60 -23.96
N ARG A 250 37.51 2.00 -23.33
CA ARG A 250 37.32 3.42 -23.03
C ARG A 250 37.38 3.56 -21.53
N VAL A 251 38.60 3.85 -21.08
CA VAL A 251 38.88 4.64 -19.89
C VAL A 251 38.05 5.91 -20.04
N ALA A 252 36.79 5.84 -19.60
CA ALA A 252 35.96 7.02 -19.42
C ALA A 252 36.59 7.77 -18.25
N ASP A 253 37.37 8.76 -18.65
CA ASP A 253 38.00 9.82 -17.89
C ASP A 253 37.33 10.05 -16.53
N GLY A 254 38.03 9.66 -15.46
CA GLY A 254 37.58 9.84 -14.08
C GLY A 254 37.47 11.31 -13.66
N THR A 255 37.83 12.25 -14.53
CA THR A 255 37.83 13.69 -14.27
C THR A 255 36.44 14.33 -14.33
N ILE A 256 35.48 13.76 -15.08
CA ILE A 256 34.14 14.37 -15.23
C ILE A 256 33.25 14.11 -14.00
N ILE A 257 33.51 13.05 -13.22
CA ILE A 257 32.68 12.73 -12.04
C ILE A 257 33.15 13.49 -10.79
N GLU A 258 34.45 13.80 -10.65
CA GLU A 258 34.92 14.61 -9.51
C GLU A 258 34.51 16.09 -9.59
N GLN A 259 34.22 16.64 -10.78
CA GLN A 259 33.71 18.01 -10.88
C GLN A 259 32.24 18.17 -10.45
N GLY A 260 31.44 17.10 -10.48
CA GLY A 260 30.02 17.17 -10.09
C GLY A 260 29.76 17.14 -8.58
N ILE A 261 30.71 16.63 -7.79
CA ILE A 261 30.55 16.52 -6.32
C ILE A 261 31.09 17.76 -5.62
N ASN A 262 32.16 18.37 -6.14
CA ASN A 262 32.77 19.55 -5.52
C ASN A 262 32.07 20.87 -5.88
N SER A 263 31.12 20.89 -6.82
CA SER A 263 30.38 22.11 -7.18
C SER A 263 29.12 22.39 -6.33
N ILE A 264 28.81 21.57 -5.33
CA ILE A 264 27.63 21.80 -4.44
C ILE A 264 28.03 22.37 -3.07
N VAL A 265 29.33 22.50 -2.76
CA VAL A 265 29.81 23.14 -1.53
C VAL A 265 30.59 24.41 -1.87
N GLY A 266 29.85 25.45 -2.27
CA GLY A 266 30.38 26.78 -2.53
C GLY A 266 29.27 27.80 -2.53
N TYR A 267 28.75 28.12 -1.33
CA TYR A 267 27.88 29.29 -1.13
C TYR A 267 28.70 30.57 -1.33
N PRO A 268 28.28 31.50 -2.21
CA PRO A 268 28.73 32.88 -2.20
C PRO A 268 27.71 33.75 -1.46
N CYS A 269 28.13 34.28 -0.31
CA CYS A 269 27.83 35.59 0.29
C CYS A 269 28.27 35.56 1.76
#